data_AF-A0A8J4XRR4-F1
#
_entry.id   AF-A0A8J4XRR4-F1
#
_cell.length_a   1.000
_cell.length_b   1.000
_cell.length_c   1.000
_cell.angle_alpha   90.00
_cell.angle_beta   90.00
_cell.angle_gamma   90.00
#
_symmetry.space_group_name_H-M   'P 1'
#
loop_
_entity.id
_entity.type
_entity.pdbx_description
1 polymer ?
#
loop_
_entity_poly.entity_id
_entity_poly.type
_entity_poly.pdbx_seq_one_letter_code
_entity_poly.pdbx_strand_id
1 'polypeptide(L)'
;MGITDLPSVNDYWAMETRVPQVANLMSSERFRLLKRMVHFNDNSKIPGTIDRFFKIRPLFSFLNNAFKTETQTPNQSVDEVMIAYKGKRADNLRQYIKNKPEKWGFKRFARASEDGFIHDMVLYQGKTTLEPMVSP
;
A
#
# COMPACT_ATOMS: atom_id res chain seq x y z
N MET A 1 -8.21 -11.93 6.83
CA MET A 1 -7.84 -10.68 7.52
C MET A 1 -8.35 -9.54 6.69
N GLY A 2 -9.60 -9.15 6.85
CA GLY A 2 -10.20 -8.09 6.04
C GLY A 2 -11.71 -8.08 6.25
N ILE A 3 -12.37 -9.21 5.94
CA ILE A 3 -13.77 -9.45 6.34
C ILE A 3 -13.80 -10.04 7.75
N THR A 4 -13.09 -11.14 7.96
CA THR A 4 -12.87 -11.74 9.27
C THR A 4 -11.44 -11.47 9.68
N ASP A 5 -11.24 -10.83 10.83
CA ASP A 5 -9.94 -10.53 11.42
C ASP A 5 -9.66 -11.42 12.63
N LEU A 6 -8.58 -12.21 12.55
CA LEU A 6 -8.09 -13.04 13.63
C LEU A 6 -6.78 -12.46 14.18
N PRO A 7 -6.41 -12.74 15.44
CA PRO A 7 -5.20 -12.19 16.06
C PRO A 7 -3.91 -12.50 15.29
N SER A 8 -3.81 -13.69 14.70
CA SER A 8 -2.68 -14.13 13.89
C SER A 8 -3.11 -14.64 12.52
N VAL A 9 -2.20 -14.50 11.55
CA VAL A 9 -2.35 -15.14 10.22
C VAL A 9 -2.48 -16.65 10.36
N ASN A 10 -1.84 -17.27 11.34
CA ASN A 10 -1.87 -18.74 11.49
C ASN A 10 -3.25 -19.25 11.90
N ASP A 11 -4.03 -18.42 12.60
CA ASP A 11 -5.32 -18.79 13.17
C ASP A 11 -6.33 -19.13 12.07
N TYR A 12 -6.18 -18.58 10.87
CA TYR A 12 -7.02 -18.93 9.72
C TYR A 12 -6.97 -20.42 9.35
N TRP A 13 -5.88 -21.10 9.68
CA TRP A 13 -5.68 -22.54 9.46
C TRP A 13 -5.80 -23.38 10.73
N ALA A 14 -5.88 -22.75 11.91
CA ALA A 14 -6.00 -23.46 13.19
C ALA A 14 -7.34 -24.18 13.28
N MET A 15 -7.42 -25.26 14.06
CA MET A 15 -8.60 -26.14 14.09
C MET A 15 -9.86 -25.41 14.58
N GLU A 16 -9.73 -24.63 15.66
CA GLU A 16 -10.85 -23.97 16.36
C GLU A 16 -11.32 -22.71 15.64
N THR A 17 -10.40 -21.98 15.01
CA THR A 17 -10.65 -20.68 14.35
C THR A 17 -10.56 -20.79 12.83
N ARG A 18 -10.62 -22.01 12.30
CA ARG A 18 -10.46 -22.31 10.87
C ARG A 18 -11.42 -21.47 10.05
N VAL A 19 -10.89 -20.78 9.04
CA VAL A 19 -11.69 -20.12 8.01
C VAL A 19 -11.63 -20.96 6.74
N PRO A 20 -12.65 -21.77 6.42
CA PRO A 20 -12.58 -22.74 5.32
C PRO A 20 -12.24 -22.11 3.97
N GLN A 21 -12.73 -20.90 3.70
CA GLN A 21 -12.49 -20.16 2.44
C GLN A 21 -11.00 -19.85 2.23
N VAL A 22 -10.24 -19.65 3.31
CA VAL A 22 -8.79 -19.42 3.25
C VAL A 22 -8.06 -20.77 3.30
N ALA A 23 -8.40 -21.59 4.29
CA ALA A 23 -7.63 -22.76 4.64
C ALA A 23 -7.78 -23.94 3.67
N ASN A 24 -8.88 -24.00 2.90
CA ASN A 24 -9.06 -25.00 1.86
C ASN A 24 -8.44 -24.58 0.52
N LEU A 25 -8.18 -23.28 0.30
CA LEU A 25 -7.63 -22.77 -0.95
C LEU A 25 -6.11 -23.06 -1.08
N MET A 26 -5.36 -22.90 0.01
CA MET A 26 -3.93 -23.23 0.06
C MET A 26 -3.46 -23.50 1.49
N SER A 27 -2.34 -24.19 1.65
CA SER A 27 -1.71 -24.37 2.97
C SER A 27 -1.16 -23.06 3.52
N SER A 28 -1.02 -23.00 4.85
CA SER A 28 -0.47 -21.83 5.54
C SER A 28 0.98 -21.57 5.11
N GLU A 29 1.75 -22.64 4.88
CA GLU A 29 3.13 -22.63 4.43
C GLU A 29 3.23 -21.98 3.04
N ARG A 30 2.36 -22.40 2.11
CA ARG A 30 2.30 -21.83 0.76
C ARG A 30 1.94 -20.35 0.79
N PHE A 31 0.94 -19.97 1.58
CA PHE A 31 0.54 -18.56 1.74
C PHE A 31 1.70 -17.70 2.25
N ARG A 32 2.39 -18.14 3.31
CA ARG A 32 3.55 -17.42 3.87
C ARG A 32 4.70 -17.33 2.87
N LEU A 33 4.95 -18.38 2.09
CA LEU A 33 5.97 -18.36 1.04
C LEU A 33 5.63 -17.31 -0.02
N LEU A 34 4.43 -17.35 -0.58
CA LEU A 34 3.98 -16.39 -1.59
C LEU A 34 4.07 -14.96 -1.05
N LYS A 35 3.56 -14.69 0.15
CA LYS A 35 3.62 -13.37 0.79
C LYS A 35 5.04 -12.79 0.90
N ARG A 36 6.06 -13.64 1.08
CA ARG A 36 7.47 -13.20 1.16
C ARG A 36 8.10 -12.93 -0.21
N MET A 37 7.63 -13.61 -1.26
CA MET A 37 8.24 -13.60 -2.59
C MET A 37 7.54 -12.67 -3.58
N VAL A 38 6.45 -12.00 -3.20
CA VAL A 38 5.76 -11.06 -4.08
C VAL A 38 6.65 -9.85 -4.38
N HIS A 39 6.88 -9.59 -5.66
CA HIS A 39 7.66 -8.47 -6.19
C HIS A 39 6.93 -7.84 -7.37
N PHE A 40 7.00 -6.50 -7.47
CA PHE A 40 6.31 -5.73 -8.52
C PHE A 40 7.26 -4.93 -9.41
N ASN A 41 8.57 -5.02 -9.17
CA ASN A 41 9.58 -4.35 -9.99
C ASN A 41 10.91 -5.12 -9.95
N ASP A 42 11.75 -4.89 -10.96
CA ASP A 42 13.06 -5.53 -11.12
C ASP A 42 14.12 -4.83 -10.24
N ASN A 43 14.60 -5.53 -9.22
CA ASN A 43 15.56 -4.99 -8.27
C ASN A 43 16.92 -4.63 -8.91
N SER A 44 17.27 -5.20 -10.07
CA SER A 44 18.52 -4.88 -10.77
C SER A 44 18.56 -3.42 -11.27
N LYS A 45 17.39 -2.80 -11.41
CA LYS A 45 17.20 -1.42 -11.87
C LYS A 45 17.08 -0.38 -10.74
N ILE A 46 17.27 -0.80 -9.49
CA ILE A 46 17.27 0.11 -8.33
C ILE A 46 18.46 1.08 -8.32
N PRO A 47 19.70 0.68 -8.66
CA PRO A 47 20.84 1.59 -8.58
C PRO A 47 20.62 2.87 -9.40
N GLY A 48 20.79 4.04 -8.77
CA GLY A 48 20.64 5.34 -9.43
C GLY A 48 19.21 5.92 -9.46
N THR A 49 18.20 5.20 -8.96
CA THR A 49 16.84 5.75 -8.88
C THR A 49 16.67 6.72 -7.71
N ILE A 50 16.02 7.85 -7.96
CA ILE A 50 15.56 8.78 -6.91
C ILE A 50 14.19 8.38 -6.34
N ASP A 51 13.52 7.41 -6.98
CA ASP A 51 12.21 6.92 -6.57
C ASP A 51 12.35 5.99 -5.36
N ARG A 52 12.02 6.52 -4.18
CA ARG A 52 12.10 5.76 -2.93
C ARG A 52 11.04 4.66 -2.81
N PHE A 53 10.02 4.67 -3.69
CA PHE A 53 8.98 3.65 -3.79
C PHE A 53 9.14 2.75 -5.03
N PHE A 54 10.32 2.75 -5.66
CA PHE A 54 10.63 2.01 -6.88
C PHE A 54 10.04 0.59 -6.92
N LYS A 55 10.19 -0.18 -5.83
CA LYS A 55 9.75 -1.59 -5.75
C LYS A 55 8.25 -1.80 -5.95
N ILE A 56 7.43 -0.80 -5.65
CA ILE A 56 5.96 -0.85 -5.81
C ILE A 56 5.46 0.05 -6.94
N ARG A 57 6.35 0.86 -7.55
CA ARG A 57 5.96 1.90 -8.51
C ARG A 57 5.11 1.37 -9.66
N PRO A 58 5.41 0.22 -10.30
CA PRO A 58 4.59 -0.28 -11.40
C PRO A 58 3.14 -0.60 -10.96
N LEU A 59 2.98 -1.27 -9.81
CA LEU A 59 1.66 -1.57 -9.25
C LEU A 59 0.92 -0.29 -8.85
N PHE A 60 1.61 0.64 -8.19
CA PHE A 60 1.01 1.91 -7.76
C PHE A 60 0.53 2.73 -8.96
N SER A 61 1.36 2.85 -10.00
CA SER A 61 0.99 3.57 -11.23
C SER A 61 -0.17 2.89 -11.96
N PHE A 62 -0.18 1.55 -12.02
CA PHE A 62 -1.29 0.80 -12.60
C PHE A 62 -2.62 1.11 -11.88
N LEU A 63 -2.65 0.98 -10.54
CA LEU A 63 -3.83 1.29 -9.75
C LEU A 63 -4.26 2.75 -9.89
N ASN A 64 -3.30 3.68 -9.83
CA ASN A 64 -3.59 5.10 -9.92
C ASN A 64 -4.18 5.47 -11.30
N ASN A 65 -3.66 4.89 -12.38
CA ASN A 65 -4.20 5.10 -13.72
C ASN A 65 -5.60 4.50 -13.87
N ALA A 66 -5.84 3.29 -13.33
CA ALA A 66 -7.17 2.68 -13.33
C ALA A 66 -8.19 3.52 -12.55
N PHE A 67 -7.81 4.02 -11.37
CA PHE A 67 -8.72 4.82 -10.54
C PHE A 67 -9.06 6.17 -11.17
N LYS A 68 -8.14 6.75 -11.95
CA LYS A 68 -8.41 7.99 -12.70
C LYS A 68 -9.47 7.83 -13.79
N THR A 69 -9.66 6.62 -14.31
CA THR A 69 -10.66 6.35 -15.35
C THR A 69 -12.08 6.16 -14.80
N GLU A 70 -12.22 6.03 -13.49
CA GLU A 70 -13.53 5.91 -12.86
C GLU A 70 -14.31 7.23 -12.95
N THR A 71 -15.63 7.10 -12.93
CA THR A 71 -16.53 8.26 -13.03
C THR A 71 -16.38 9.14 -11.79
N GLN A 72 -16.18 10.43 -12.01
CA GLN A 72 -15.94 11.41 -10.94
C GLN A 72 -17.18 12.26 -10.69
N THR A 73 -17.45 12.55 -9.42
CA THR A 73 -18.44 13.57 -9.06
C THR A 73 -17.77 14.96 -8.98
N PRO A 74 -18.55 16.05 -9.11
CA PRO A 74 -18.00 17.41 -9.06
C PRO A 74 -17.38 17.78 -7.71
N ASN A 75 -17.93 17.25 -6.62
CA ASN A 75 -17.46 17.54 -5.27
C ASN A 75 -16.29 16.62 -4.92
N GLN A 76 -15.11 17.23 -4.76
CA GLN A 76 -13.88 16.51 -4.49
C GLN A 76 -13.11 17.15 -3.35
N SER A 77 -12.38 16.30 -2.62
CA SER A 77 -11.48 16.73 -1.56
C SER A 77 -10.10 16.09 -1.76
N VAL A 78 -9.08 16.78 -1.27
CA VAL A 78 -7.71 16.26 -1.21
C VAL A 78 -7.28 16.27 0.24
N ASP A 79 -6.83 15.12 0.75
CA ASP A 79 -6.33 15.02 2.12
C ASP A 79 -5.16 14.03 2.23
N GLU A 80 -4.51 14.08 3.37
CA GLU A 80 -3.41 13.24 3.78
C GLU A 80 -3.93 11.93 4.38
N VAL A 81 -3.51 10.81 3.78
CA VAL A 81 -3.82 9.47 4.27
C VAL A 81 -2.57 8.83 4.83
N MET A 82 -2.69 8.29 6.04
CA MET A 82 -1.62 7.50 6.66
C MET A 82 -1.84 6.01 6.41
N ILE A 83 -0.84 5.34 5.85
CA ILE A 83 -0.79 3.90 5.72
C ILE A 83 0.04 3.36 6.89
N ALA A 84 -0.62 2.73 7.85
CA ALA A 84 0.02 2.25 9.07
C ALA A 84 1.21 1.34 8.77
N TYR A 85 2.37 1.66 9.36
CA TYR A 85 3.56 0.83 9.24
C TYR A 85 4.43 0.96 10.50
N LYS A 86 4.54 -0.15 11.24
CA LYS A 86 5.30 -0.23 12.49
C LYS A 86 6.71 -0.83 12.31
N GLY A 87 7.09 -1.19 11.08
CA GLY A 87 8.41 -1.76 10.80
C GLY A 87 9.55 -0.71 10.87
N LYS A 88 10.79 -1.20 10.91
CA LYS A 88 12.00 -0.35 11.03
C LYS A 88 12.74 -0.13 9.70
N ARG A 89 12.43 -0.90 8.65
CA ARG A 89 13.16 -0.90 7.36
C ARG A 89 12.74 0.19 6.36
N ALA A 90 11.95 1.16 6.79
CA ALA A 90 11.44 2.22 5.91
C ALA A 90 12.27 3.51 6.00
N ASP A 91 13.41 3.48 6.70
CA ASP A 91 14.30 4.61 6.94
C ASP A 91 13.51 5.92 7.17
N ASN A 92 13.84 6.99 6.44
CA ASN A 92 13.19 8.30 6.53
C ASN A 92 11.91 8.42 5.69
N LEU A 93 11.37 7.33 5.11
CA LEU A 93 10.05 7.36 4.45
C LEU A 93 8.91 7.30 5.47
N ARG A 94 9.15 6.65 6.62
CA ARG A 94 8.15 6.55 7.68
C ARG A 94 7.95 7.92 8.32
N GLN A 95 6.72 8.40 8.27
CA GLN A 95 6.31 9.69 8.84
C GLN A 95 5.61 9.49 10.18
N TYR A 96 5.72 10.50 11.05
CA TYR A 96 4.92 10.62 12.25
C TYR A 96 3.93 11.78 12.10
N ILE A 97 2.64 11.52 12.27
CA ILE A 97 1.59 12.56 12.28
C ILE A 97 0.83 12.46 13.59
N LYS A 98 1.02 13.44 14.48
CA LYS A 98 0.52 13.43 15.86
C LYS A 98 -1.00 13.23 15.95
N ASN A 99 -1.75 13.80 15.02
CA ASN A 99 -3.21 13.89 15.06
C ASN A 99 -3.92 12.77 14.28
N LYS A 100 -3.19 11.83 13.66
CA LYS A 100 -3.81 10.67 13.00
C LYS A 100 -3.93 9.50 13.99
N PRO A 101 -4.99 8.66 13.92
CA PRO A 101 -5.15 7.49 14.79
C PRO A 101 -3.93 6.58 14.74
N GLU A 102 -3.50 6.25 13.52
CA GLU A 102 -2.23 5.60 13.26
C GLU A 102 -1.16 6.66 13.07
N LYS A 103 -0.37 6.90 14.11
CA LYS A 103 0.60 8.00 14.12
C LYS A 103 1.81 7.73 13.25
N TRP A 104 2.19 6.47 13.07
CA TRP A 104 3.40 6.05 12.34
C TRP A 104 3.05 5.27 11.08
N GLY A 105 3.58 5.72 9.94
CA GLY A 105 3.30 5.04 8.67
C GLY A 105 3.90 5.70 7.44
N PHE A 106 3.45 5.26 6.27
CA PHE A 106 3.73 5.95 5.02
C PHE A 106 2.63 6.98 4.77
N LYS A 107 3.03 8.22 4.49
CA LYS A 107 2.09 9.28 4.10
C LYS A 107 1.82 9.20 2.59
N ARG A 108 0.56 9.35 2.20
CA ARG A 108 0.17 9.68 0.82
C ARG A 108 -0.82 10.83 0.83
N PHE A 109 -0.92 11.55 -0.28
CA PHE A 109 -2.07 12.42 -0.56
C PHE A 109 -3.04 11.63 -1.43
N ALA A 110 -4.33 11.81 -1.19
CA ALA A 110 -5.40 11.19 -1.97
C ALA A 110 -6.44 12.24 -2.33
N ARG A 111 -6.86 12.24 -3.59
CA ARG A 111 -8.02 12.98 -4.09
C ARG A 111 -9.20 12.03 -4.16
N ALA A 112 -10.30 12.39 -3.50
CA ALA A 112 -11.51 11.57 -3.45
C ALA A 112 -12.76 12.38 -3.78
N SER A 113 -13.75 11.73 -4.39
CA SER A 113 -15.11 12.26 -4.57
C SER A 113 -15.94 12.12 -3.29
N GLU A 114 -17.09 12.79 -3.26
CA GLU A 114 -18.02 12.78 -2.13
C GLU A 114 -18.61 11.39 -1.79
N ASP A 115 -18.62 10.48 -2.75
CA ASP A 115 -19.00 9.07 -2.57
C ASP A 115 -17.91 8.23 -1.86
N GLY A 116 -16.76 8.83 -1.55
CA GLY A 116 -15.62 8.20 -0.90
C GLY A 116 -14.65 7.49 -1.82
N PHE A 117 -14.86 7.51 -3.15
CA PHE A 117 -13.94 6.88 -4.09
C PHE A 117 -12.66 7.71 -4.26
N ILE A 118 -11.50 7.06 -4.21
CA ILE A 118 -10.19 7.71 -4.41
C ILE A 118 -9.81 7.65 -5.88
N HIS A 119 -9.73 8.81 -6.53
CA HIS A 119 -9.45 8.96 -7.96
C HIS A 119 -7.99 9.22 -8.30
N ASP A 120 -7.22 9.81 -7.38
CA ASP A 120 -5.78 10.06 -7.60
C ASP A 120 -5.03 9.99 -6.28
N MET A 121 -3.78 9.53 -6.34
CA MET A 121 -2.92 9.36 -5.19
C MET A 121 -1.48 9.74 -5.51
N VAL A 122 -0.81 10.36 -4.53
CA VAL A 122 0.62 10.66 -4.58
C VAL A 122 1.31 10.15 -3.32
N LEU A 123 2.33 9.31 -3.49
CA LEU A 123 3.16 8.82 -2.38
C LEU A 123 4.14 9.91 -1.93
N TYR A 124 4.16 10.21 -0.63
CA TYR A 124 5.10 11.18 -0.07
C TYR A 124 6.47 10.53 0.13
N GLN A 125 7.49 11.03 -0.56
CA GLN A 125 8.88 10.55 -0.48
C GLN A 125 9.85 11.57 0.13
N GLY A 126 9.33 12.66 0.69
CA GLY A 126 10.13 13.77 1.21
C GLY A 126 10.36 14.84 0.15
N LYS A 127 11.58 15.35 0.03
CA LYS A 127 11.94 16.42 -0.91
C LYS A 127 11.70 16.04 -2.38
N THR A 128 11.91 14.77 -2.71
CA THR A 128 11.77 14.26 -4.08
C THR A 128 10.32 13.98 -4.49
N THR A 129 9.31 14.36 -3.68
CA THR A 129 7.89 13.99 -3.95
C THR A 129 7.35 14.56 -5.25
N LEU A 130 7.74 15.79 -5.59
CA LEU A 130 7.28 16.49 -6.80
C LEU A 130 8.36 16.53 -7.89
N GLU A 131 9.50 15.89 -7.65
CA GLU A 131 10.54 15.82 -8.67
C GLU A 131 10.03 14.93 -9.81
N PRO A 132 10.10 15.41 -11.06
CA PRO A 132 9.73 14.58 -12.19
C PRO A 132 10.62 13.34 -12.19
N MET A 133 10.00 12.17 -12.30
CA MET A 133 10.73 10.93 -12.46
C MET A 133 11.46 11.04 -13.79
N VAL A 134 12.76 11.33 -13.76
CA VAL A 134 13.59 11.38 -14.96
C VAL A 134 13.45 10.03 -15.63
N SER A 135 12.79 10.01 -16.79
CA SER A 135 12.71 8.81 -17.60
C SER A 135 14.13 8.53 -18.11
N PRO A 136 14.68 7.32 -17.93
CA PRO A 136 15.88 6.93 -18.65
C PRO A 136 15.65 6.94 -20.15
#